data_AF-A0A4Y1ZN07-F1
#
_entry.id   AF-A0A4Y1ZN07-F1
#
_cell.length_a   1.000
_cell.length_b   1.000
_cell.length_c   1.000
_cell.angle_alpha   90.00
_cell.angle_beta   90.00
_cell.angle_gamma   90.00
#
_symmetry.space_group_name_H-M   'P 1'
#
loop_
_entity.id
_entity.type
_entity.pdbx_description
1 polymer ?
#
loop_
_entity_poly.entity_id
_entity_poly.type
_entity_poly.pdbx_seq_one_letter_code
_entity_poly.pdbx_strand_id
1 'polypeptide(L)'
;MRVRFFRNETAQHFAHILQQIGEDTFPTDSNGEISFIDDFCTQVKTVEELITEIYPSRAENCKNHDWLGERALLAAKNDAVHELNSRIQEMIPAPVAEYRSIDTVVMQ
;
A
#
# COMPACT_ATOMS: atom_id res chain seq x y z
N MET A 1 -6.16 9.43 -6.55
CA MET A 1 -6.46 8.58 -5.37
C MET A 1 -6.88 9.49 -4.22
N ARG A 2 -8.01 9.21 -3.53
CA ARG A 2 -8.49 10.06 -2.42
C ARG A 2 -8.58 9.20 -1.16
N VAL A 3 -7.54 9.27 -0.33
CA VAL A 3 -7.56 8.72 1.02
C VAL A 3 -8.33 9.70 1.90
N ARG A 4 -9.42 9.25 2.54
CA ARG A 4 -10.11 10.04 3.57
C ARG A 4 -9.45 9.70 4.91
N PHE A 5 -8.93 10.69 5.65
CA PHE A 5 -8.43 10.42 7.00
C PHE A 5 -8.87 11.47 8.02
N PHE A 6 -9.19 10.95 9.21
CA PHE A 6 -9.80 11.62 10.35
C PHE A 6 -8.69 12.28 11.20
N ARG A 7 -8.68 13.62 11.27
CA ARG A 7 -7.97 14.47 12.27
C ARG A 7 -6.59 13.94 12.75
N ASN A 8 -5.62 13.84 11.85
CA ASN A 8 -4.22 13.57 12.19
C ASN A 8 -3.35 14.68 11.58
N GLU A 9 -2.60 15.42 12.41
CA GLU A 9 -1.76 16.56 11.99
C GLU A 9 -0.68 16.12 10.96
N THR A 10 -0.16 14.90 11.08
CA THR A 10 0.79 14.31 10.13
C THR A 10 0.16 14.12 8.74
N ALA A 11 -1.12 13.75 8.67
CA ALA A 11 -1.82 13.55 7.40
C ALA A 11 -2.07 14.89 6.66
N GLN A 12 -2.33 15.97 7.41
CA GLN A 12 -2.46 17.30 6.83
C GLN A 12 -1.12 17.78 6.25
N HIS A 13 -0.02 17.57 6.98
CA HIS A 13 1.33 17.89 6.49
C HIS A 13 1.67 17.10 5.22
N PHE A 14 1.41 15.79 5.22
CA PHE A 14 1.60 14.92 4.06
C PHE A 14 0.80 15.40 2.83
N ALA A 15 -0.49 15.73 3.01
CA ALA A 15 -1.33 16.24 1.93
C ALA A 15 -0.82 17.57 1.36
N HIS A 16 -0.30 18.46 2.22
CA HIS A 16 0.30 19.72 1.79
C HIS A 16 1.55 19.50 0.93
N ILE A 17 2.43 18.57 1.33
CA ILE A 17 3.62 18.24 0.52
C ILE A 17 3.21 17.63 -0.83
N LEU A 18 2.24 16.71 -0.84
CA LEU A 18 1.72 16.15 -2.11
C LEU A 18 1.14 17.23 -3.03
N GLN A 19 0.50 18.26 -2.47
CA GLN A 19 0.03 19.40 -3.24
C GLN A 19 1.20 20.18 -3.84
N GLN A 20 2.22 20.50 -3.05
CA GLN A 20 3.41 21.21 -3.54
C GLN A 20 4.13 20.46 -4.65
N ILE A 21 4.23 19.13 -4.55
CA ILE A 21 4.78 18.26 -5.60
C ILE A 21 3.93 18.35 -6.87
N GLY A 22 2.60 18.31 -6.74
CA GLY A 22 1.70 18.45 -7.89
C GLY A 22 1.72 19.83 -8.54
N GLU A 23 2.06 20.87 -7.78
CA GLU A 23 2.19 22.26 -8.24
C GLU A 23 3.63 22.62 -8.70
N ASP A 24 4.57 21.67 -8.66
CA ASP A 24 6.00 21.87 -9.00
C ASP A 24 6.67 22.97 -8.15
N THR A 25 6.22 23.12 -6.91
CA THR A 25 6.75 24.10 -5.94
C THR A 25 7.63 23.43 -4.87
N PHE A 26 7.63 22.11 -4.81
CA PHE A 26 8.46 21.36 -3.88
C PHE A 26 9.92 21.31 -4.38
N PRO A 27 10.93 21.56 -3.52
CA PRO A 27 12.32 21.61 -3.95
C PRO A 27 12.80 20.29 -4.57
N THR A 28 13.49 20.39 -5.71
CA THR A 28 14.18 19.28 -6.35
C THR A 28 15.69 19.52 -6.38
N ASP A 29 16.46 18.45 -6.50
CA ASP A 29 17.90 18.53 -6.72
C ASP A 29 18.26 18.89 -8.18
N SER A 30 19.55 18.85 -8.52
CA SER A 30 20.06 19.14 -9.87
C SER A 30 19.59 18.15 -10.94
N ASN A 31 19.08 16.98 -10.54
CA ASN A 31 18.56 15.94 -11.44
C ASN A 31 17.03 16.04 -11.59
N GLY A 32 16.38 16.96 -10.89
CA GLY A 32 14.92 17.04 -10.83
C GLY A 32 14.30 16.00 -9.91
N GLU A 33 15.07 15.41 -8.99
CA GLU A 33 14.59 14.42 -8.04
C GLU A 33 14.16 15.10 -6.73
N ILE A 34 13.10 14.56 -6.13
CA ILE A 34 12.63 15.00 -4.81
C ILE A 34 13.32 14.18 -3.75
N SER A 35 13.96 14.86 -2.80
CA SER A 35 14.51 14.22 -1.60
C SER A 35 13.40 14.01 -0.57
N PHE A 36 13.18 12.76 -0.18
CA PHE A 36 12.30 12.45 0.94
C PHE A 36 12.99 12.88 2.25
N ILE A 37 12.42 13.90 2.91
CA ILE A 37 12.80 14.31 4.26
C ILE A 37 12.18 13.36 5.29
N ASP A 38 12.81 13.22 6.46
CA ASP A 38 12.39 12.27 7.51
C ASP A 38 10.91 12.40 7.91
N ASP A 39 10.35 13.61 7.80
CA ASP A 39 8.96 13.92 8.14
C ASP A 39 7.95 13.56 7.04
N PHE A 40 8.42 13.16 5.85
CA PHE A 40 7.54 12.85 4.71
C PHE A 40 7.06 11.41 4.70
N CYS A 41 7.92 10.46 5.03
CA CYS A 41 7.59 9.04 5.02
C CYS A 41 8.35 8.26 6.09
N THR A 42 7.69 7.26 6.66
CA THR A 42 8.36 6.28 7.52
C THR A 42 9.14 5.30 6.66
N GLN A 43 10.46 5.35 6.74
CA GLN A 43 11.31 4.36 6.10
C GLN A 43 11.29 3.06 6.90
N VAL A 44 10.98 1.96 6.22
CA VAL A 44 11.08 0.60 6.76
C VAL A 44 12.22 -0.13 6.07
N LYS A 45 12.88 -1.02 6.81
CA LYS A 45 14.08 -1.73 6.32
C LYS A 45 13.71 -2.98 5.51
N THR A 46 12.53 -3.54 5.76
CA THR A 46 12.08 -4.79 5.15
C THR A 46 10.60 -4.74 4.78
N VAL A 47 10.21 -5.60 3.84
CA VAL A 47 8.80 -5.79 3.48
C VAL A 47 8.01 -6.40 4.65
N GLU A 48 8.60 -7.30 5.43
CA GLU A 48 7.98 -7.85 6.65
C GLU A 48 7.61 -6.77 7.67
N GLU A 49 8.48 -5.79 7.86
CA GLU A 49 8.25 -4.64 8.73
C GLU A 49 7.07 -3.81 8.21
N LEU A 50 7.06 -3.48 6.91
CA LEU A 50 5.95 -2.78 6.26
C LEU A 50 4.61 -3.48 6.50
N ILE A 51 4.56 -4.80 6.26
CA ILE A 51 3.34 -5.57 6.39
C ILE A 51 2.91 -5.64 7.86
N THR A 52 3.85 -5.78 8.80
CA THR A 52 3.55 -5.88 10.23
C THR A 52 2.97 -4.57 10.79
N GLU A 53 3.47 -3.42 10.33
CA GLU A 53 2.94 -2.10 10.70
C GLU A 53 1.51 -1.88 10.17
N ILE A 54 1.21 -2.31 8.94
CA ILE A 54 -0.10 -2.10 8.33
C ILE A 54 -1.13 -3.13 8.80
N TYR A 55 -0.69 -4.37 9.04
CA TYR A 55 -1.52 -5.49 9.48
C TYR A 55 -1.10 -6.00 10.88
N PRO A 56 -1.29 -5.18 11.94
CA PRO A 56 -1.01 -5.60 13.30
C PRO A 56 -2.01 -6.67 13.76
N SER A 57 -1.55 -7.61 14.60
CA SER A 57 -2.37 -8.70 15.15
C SER A 57 -3.16 -9.48 14.09
N ARG A 58 -2.57 -9.64 12.91
CA ARG A 58 -3.14 -10.27 11.71
C ARG A 58 -3.84 -11.62 11.92
N ALA A 59 -3.34 -12.47 12.82
CA ALA A 59 -3.95 -13.77 13.09
C ALA A 59 -5.38 -13.65 13.68
N GLU A 60 -5.63 -12.60 14.46
CA GLU A 60 -6.91 -12.33 15.10
C GLU A 60 -7.84 -11.55 14.16
N ASN A 61 -7.27 -10.60 13.41
CA ASN A 61 -8.04 -9.64 12.62
C ASN A 61 -8.36 -10.08 11.19
N CYS A 62 -7.63 -11.05 10.61
CA CYS A 62 -7.83 -11.49 9.23
C CYS A 62 -9.23 -12.06 8.93
N LYS A 63 -10.01 -12.43 9.95
CA LYS A 63 -11.40 -12.88 9.78
C LYS A 63 -12.40 -11.72 9.67
N ASN A 64 -11.98 -10.51 10.02
CA ASN A 64 -12.79 -9.31 9.90
C ASN A 64 -12.59 -8.69 8.51
N HIS A 65 -13.57 -8.87 7.64
CA HIS A 65 -13.55 -8.37 6.27
C HIS A 65 -13.47 -6.84 6.19
N ASP A 66 -14.16 -6.12 7.08
CA ASP A 66 -14.13 -4.65 7.10
C ASP A 66 -12.72 -4.17 7.50
N TRP A 67 -12.11 -4.81 8.51
CA TRP A 67 -10.75 -4.48 8.94
C TRP A 67 -9.71 -4.71 7.84
N LEU A 68 -9.83 -5.80 7.08
CA LEU A 68 -8.97 -6.06 5.93
C LEU A 68 -9.23 -5.06 4.80
N GLY A 69 -10.51 -4.77 4.50
CA GLY A 69 -10.92 -3.90 3.40
C GLY A 69 -10.58 -2.42 3.58
N GLU A 70 -10.40 -1.97 4.83
CA GLU A 70 -9.96 -0.60 5.14
C GLU A 70 -8.46 -0.36 4.88
N ARG A 71 -7.69 -1.43 4.63
CA ARG A 71 -6.24 -1.37 4.43
C ARG A 71 -5.90 -1.60 2.97
N ALA A 72 -5.05 -0.75 2.42
CA ALA A 72 -4.54 -0.88 1.06
C ALA A 72 -3.05 -0.60 1.03
N LEU A 73 -2.30 -1.49 0.38
CA LEU A 73 -0.89 -1.31 0.08
C LEU A 73 -0.74 -0.96 -1.40
N LEU A 74 0.08 0.06 -1.67
CA LEU A 74 0.34 0.57 -3.00
C LEU A 74 1.83 0.45 -3.28
N ALA A 75 2.16 -0.07 -4.45
CA ALA A 75 3.53 -0.12 -4.93
C ALA A 75 3.57 0.41 -6.37
N ALA A 76 4.72 0.97 -6.75
CA ALA A 76 4.90 1.59 -8.06
C ALA A 76 4.89 0.56 -9.22
N LYS A 77 5.19 -0.71 -8.94
CA LYS A 77 5.30 -1.79 -9.94
C LYS A 77 4.43 -2.98 -9.58
N ASN A 78 3.87 -3.63 -10.59
CA ASN A 78 3.03 -4.82 -10.42
C ASN A 78 3.79 -5.99 -9.78
N ASP A 79 5.08 -6.17 -10.09
CA ASP A 79 5.88 -7.25 -9.48
C ASP A 79 5.99 -7.07 -7.96
N ALA A 80 6.18 -5.83 -7.50
CA ALA A 80 6.19 -5.51 -6.07
C ALA A 80 4.80 -5.70 -5.44
N VAL A 81 3.71 -5.35 -6.15
CA VAL A 81 2.35 -5.65 -5.71
C VAL A 81 2.14 -7.16 -5.58
N HIS A 82 2.63 -7.95 -6.54
CA HIS A 82 2.50 -9.40 -6.53
C HIS A 82 3.23 -10.02 -5.34
N GLU A 83 4.48 -9.61 -5.10
CA GLU A 83 5.26 -10.05 -3.95
C GLU A 83 4.58 -9.71 -2.62
N LEU A 84 4.10 -8.48 -2.46
CA LEU A 84 3.37 -8.05 -1.25
C LEU A 84 2.10 -8.87 -1.05
N ASN A 85 1.30 -9.06 -2.09
CA ASN A 85 0.06 -9.82 -2.03
C ASN A 85 0.31 -11.28 -1.64
N SER A 86 1.33 -11.92 -2.21
CA SER A 86 1.71 -13.30 -1.87
C SER A 86 2.10 -13.43 -0.40
N ARG A 87 2.98 -12.54 0.11
CA ARG A 87 3.38 -12.55 1.53
C ARG A 87 2.19 -12.32 2.46
N ILE A 88 1.30 -11.37 2.14
CA ILE A 88 0.11 -11.10 2.96
C ILE A 88 -0.85 -12.30 2.96
N GLN A 89 -1.03 -12.98 1.82
CA GLN A 89 -1.87 -14.17 1.73
C GLN A 89 -1.32 -15.33 2.58
N GLU A 90 -0.01 -15.56 2.55
CA GLU A 90 0.65 -16.58 3.39
C GLU A 90 0.45 -16.34 4.90
N MET A 91 0.19 -15.10 5.30
CA MET A 91 -0.03 -14.74 6.70
C MET A 91 -1.46 -15.01 7.19
N ILE A 92 -2.41 -15.27 6.28
CA ILE A 92 -3.79 -15.54 6.63
C ILE A 92 -3.93 -17.05 6.95
N PRO A 93 -4.27 -17.44 8.19
CA PRO A 93 -4.44 -18.83 8.59
C PRO A 93 -5.77 -19.39 8.06
N ALA A 94 -5.87 -19.56 6.75
CA ALA A 94 -7.03 -20.11 6.06
C ALA A 94 -6.59 -21.14 4.99
N PRO A 95 -7.48 -22.07 4.61
CA PRO A 95 -7.20 -22.96 3.50
C PRO A 95 -6.97 -22.18 2.19
N VAL A 96 -5.98 -22.60 1.42
CA VAL A 96 -5.72 -22.06 0.08
C VAL A 96 -6.80 -22.54 -0.87
N ALA A 97 -7.35 -21.61 -1.66
CA ALA A 97 -8.28 -21.90 -2.75
C ALA A 97 -7.66 -21.44 -4.09
N GLU A 98 -7.65 -22.33 -5.07
CA GLU A 98 -7.22 -22.03 -6.44
C GLU A 98 -8.46 -21.82 -7.33
N TYR A 99 -8.51 -20.68 -8.02
CA TYR A 99 -9.56 -20.39 -9.00
C TYR A 99 -8.94 -20.38 -10.38
N ARG A 100 -9.37 -21.31 -11.24
CA ARG A 100 -8.89 -21.39 -12.63
C ARG A 100 -9.73 -20.50 -13.53
N SER A 101 -9.08 -19.66 -14.32
CA SER A 101 -9.77 -18.91 -15.37
C SER A 101 -10.12 -19.84 -16.54
N ILE A 102 -11.22 -19.53 -17.21
CA ILE A 102 -11.60 -20.15 -18.49
C ILE A 102 -11.57 -19.04 -19.52
N ASP A 103 -10.70 -19.18 -20.52
CA ASP A 103 -10.64 -18.31 -21.68
C ASP A 103 -10.93 -19.17 -22.92
N THR A 104 -12.22 -19.36 -23.20
CA THR A 104 -12.66 -20.13 -24.37
C THR A 104 -13.79 -19.38 -25.05
N VAL A 105 -13.59 -19.06 -26.33
CA VAL A 105 -14.65 -18.52 -27.18
C VAL A 105 -15.53 -19.69 -27.63
N VAL A 106 -16.78 -19.71 -27.21
CA VAL A 106 -17.76 -20.66 -27.74
C VAL A 106 -18.07 -20.22 -29.17
N MET A 107 -17.51 -20.92 -30.17
CA MET A 107 -17.94 -20.73 -31.56
C MET A 107 -19.36 -21.31 -31.68
N GLN A 108 -20.34 -20.45 -31.99
CA GLN A 108 -21.72 -20.84 -32.33
C GLN A 108 -21.83 -21.26 -33.79
#